data_AF-A0A3D2JLX2-F1
#
_entry.id   AF-A0A3D2JLX2-F1
#
_cell.length_a   1.000
_cell.length_b   1.000
_cell.length_c   1.000
_cell.angle_alpha   90.00
_cell.angle_beta   90.00
_cell.angle_gamma   90.00
#
_symmetry.space_group_name_H-M   'P 1'
#
loop_
_entity.id
_entity.type
_entity.pdbx_description
1 polymer ?
#
loop_
_entity_poly.entity_id
_entity_poly.type
_entity_poly.pdbx_seq_one_letter_code
_entity_poly.pdbx_strand_id
1 'polypeptide(L)'
;MVCHIEDMTPATAPGSAVHYHSRTFGWLVGEIASRISGLTFTEAFVREVSLPLGLKNTSFTIEPSQFGRLVTIDGASDWEDTAIIEGVNSQIWAQTMMPAGSLMTTALDVAKFYSVISAKGTDHGVPWLPKSVVEEVTSLQAEGLDAASGNYSRVGYGVRLPSSPPNQYASSEMNDTVGHGGMGTSTGWASLTDGISVAYITNRMQNEAPNKQRLFEMAKAVRDAHEAGELDEVKTSKFSDPSARTSSEPDSSLGRERLWPGKEWESSEPEELGFDREKLAEAGRFQSELAVDQPYRILIVRRGKIAAEWNFRSDPTEQAHQASASKSTFSSVLGIAFHEGVIKSENDRVADYYPEMLDIGPGEGPKEGRYAFPENDGITFRQLIGNTSGYMKPGEAPGTVFNYQTFGMNILTHAVASAYSLYKTSRPEQGGGFGTLTEWKIRNFVDGKWSWKYSNFDMHPEAKLGVFGYMTSYQMTTRDMARMGWLWLNKGTWNGTQIVPSEWIEKATRVSTEILENEPEERHVYGLGFWCNDQAQVWPDLPLDSFAASGAGNQHIWVCPSLDLVVVQSPGIYPSRGAFDCPEQIEDRRSMQVLLGRIAAAVK
;
A
#
# COMPACT_ATOMS: atom_id res chain seq x y z
N MET A 1 -11.56 -10.21 25.36
CA MET A 1 -10.63 -9.75 26.40
C MET A 1 -11.17 -8.54 27.14
N VAL A 2 -11.46 -7.40 26.48
CA VAL A 2 -11.92 -6.16 27.13
C VAL A 2 -13.15 -6.35 28.03
N CYS A 3 -14.21 -7.03 27.56
CA CYS A 3 -15.38 -7.32 28.40
C CYS A 3 -15.04 -8.12 29.66
N HIS A 4 -14.01 -8.97 29.64
CA HIS A 4 -13.59 -9.70 30.84
C HIS A 4 -12.79 -8.81 31.78
N ILE A 5 -12.06 -7.81 31.28
CA ILE A 5 -11.35 -6.83 32.11
C ILE A 5 -12.35 -5.89 32.79
N GLU A 6 -13.46 -5.54 32.12
CA GLU A 6 -14.54 -4.72 32.66
C GLU A 6 -15.13 -5.31 33.95
N ASP A 7 -15.26 -6.65 34.01
CA ASP A 7 -15.77 -7.36 35.18
C ASP A 7 -14.72 -7.59 36.29
N MET A 8 -13.45 -7.21 36.07
CA MET A 8 -12.39 -7.39 37.05
C MET A 8 -12.39 -6.27 38.11
N THR A 9 -12.11 -6.65 39.35
CA THR A 9 -11.83 -5.68 40.42
C THR A 9 -10.33 -5.41 40.49
N PRO A 10 -9.87 -4.15 40.44
CA PRO A 10 -8.47 -3.81 40.63
C PRO A 10 -7.95 -4.30 41.99
N ALA A 11 -6.78 -4.92 42.00
CA ALA A 11 -6.16 -5.43 43.23
C ALA A 11 -5.71 -4.30 44.20
N THR A 12 -5.47 -3.10 43.67
CA THR A 12 -5.11 -1.89 44.41
C THR A 12 -5.94 -0.72 43.91
N ALA A 13 -6.11 0.31 44.75
CA ALA A 13 -6.83 1.51 44.34
C ALA A 13 -6.08 2.26 43.22
N PRO A 14 -6.76 2.82 42.21
CA PRO A 14 -6.11 3.62 41.17
C PRO A 14 -5.21 4.71 41.78
N GLY A 15 -3.97 4.81 41.29
CA GLY A 15 -2.98 5.78 41.77
C GLY A 15 -2.28 5.44 43.09
N SER A 16 -2.62 4.32 43.75
CA SER A 16 -2.02 3.95 45.05
C SER A 16 -0.71 3.15 44.95
N ALA A 17 -0.41 2.54 43.80
CA ALA A 17 0.79 1.75 43.58
C ALA A 17 1.19 1.72 42.10
N VAL A 18 2.48 1.53 41.83
CA VAL A 18 3.00 1.23 40.49
C VAL A 18 2.96 -0.29 40.29
N HIS A 19 2.32 -0.73 39.21
CA HIS A 19 2.28 -2.13 38.82
C HIS A 19 2.43 -2.28 37.31
N TYR A 20 3.36 -3.13 36.88
CA TYR A 20 3.47 -3.46 35.46
C TYR A 20 2.39 -4.46 35.03
N HIS A 21 1.52 -4.03 34.12
CA HIS A 21 0.43 -4.84 33.58
C HIS A 21 0.83 -5.48 32.25
N SER A 22 1.61 -6.57 32.30
CA SER A 22 2.18 -7.22 31.10
C SER A 22 1.15 -7.72 30.09
N ARG A 23 -0.13 -7.86 30.47
CA ARG A 23 -1.20 -8.33 29.57
C ARG A 23 -2.34 -7.34 29.39
N THR A 24 -2.83 -6.71 30.46
CA THR A 24 -4.12 -5.97 30.42
C THR A 24 -4.00 -4.52 29.97
N PHE A 25 -2.88 -3.83 30.23
CA PHE A 25 -2.72 -2.41 29.92
C PHE A 25 -2.90 -2.10 28.43
N GLY A 26 -2.26 -2.89 27.55
CA GLY A 26 -2.37 -2.69 26.12
C GLY A 26 -3.81 -2.84 25.60
N TRP A 27 -4.60 -3.75 26.17
CA TRP A 27 -6.01 -3.91 25.79
C TRP A 27 -6.87 -2.72 26.22
N LEU A 28 -6.61 -2.15 27.39
CA LEU A 28 -7.34 -0.97 27.86
C LEU A 28 -7.04 0.28 27.01
N VAL A 29 -5.75 0.55 26.76
CA VAL A 29 -5.35 1.69 25.92
C VAL A 29 -5.77 1.49 24.47
N GLY A 30 -5.61 0.27 23.96
CA GLY A 30 -6.01 -0.08 22.60
C GLY A 30 -7.50 0.07 22.37
N GLU A 31 -8.34 -0.32 23.34
CA GLU A 31 -9.78 -0.10 23.27
C GLU A 31 -10.14 1.39 23.24
N ILE A 32 -9.50 2.22 24.08
CA ILE A 32 -9.71 3.67 24.08
C ILE A 32 -9.34 4.26 22.71
N ALA A 33 -8.17 3.88 22.18
CA ALA A 33 -7.73 4.30 20.86
C ALA A 33 -8.74 3.88 19.78
N SER A 34 -9.25 2.65 19.84
CA SER A 34 -10.25 2.15 18.91
C SER A 34 -11.57 2.93 18.98
N ARG A 35 -12.09 3.19 20.17
CA ARG A 35 -13.34 3.95 20.34
C ARG A 35 -13.24 5.39 19.88
N ILE A 36 -12.11 6.05 20.16
CA ILE A 36 -11.89 7.45 19.75
C ILE A 36 -11.71 7.55 18.23
N SER A 37 -10.94 6.62 17.64
CA SER A 37 -10.60 6.66 16.22
C SER A 37 -11.68 6.07 15.30
N GLY A 38 -12.56 5.21 15.82
CA GLY A 38 -13.46 4.38 15.03
C GLY A 38 -12.78 3.23 14.28
N LEU A 39 -11.49 2.98 14.55
CA LEU A 39 -10.67 1.95 13.90
C LEU A 39 -10.37 0.79 14.85
N THR A 40 -9.96 -0.36 14.32
CA THR A 40 -9.28 -1.37 15.13
C THR A 40 -7.95 -0.81 15.65
N PHE A 41 -7.42 -1.38 16.75
CA PHE A 41 -6.15 -0.91 17.31
C PHE A 41 -5.00 -0.96 16.29
N THR A 42 -4.92 -2.03 15.48
CA THR A 42 -3.88 -2.17 14.45
C THR A 42 -3.99 -1.08 13.39
N GLU A 43 -5.20 -0.80 12.90
CA GLU A 43 -5.43 0.27 11.92
C GLU A 43 -5.10 1.65 12.51
N ALA A 44 -5.50 1.91 13.76
CA ALA A 44 -5.15 3.14 14.46
C ALA A 44 -3.62 3.28 14.63
N PHE A 45 -2.93 2.21 15.00
CA PHE A 45 -1.47 2.20 15.12
C PHE A 45 -0.78 2.43 13.77
N VAL A 46 -1.28 1.82 12.68
CA VAL A 46 -0.75 2.03 11.34
C VAL A 46 -0.93 3.49 10.93
N ARG A 47 -2.13 4.05 11.09
CA ARG A 47 -2.47 5.42 10.70
C ARG A 47 -1.71 6.47 11.50
N GLU A 48 -1.66 6.31 12.82
CA GLU A 48 -1.17 7.35 13.74
C GLU A 48 0.32 7.22 14.03
N VAL A 49 0.93 6.04 13.84
CA VAL A 49 2.33 5.79 14.24
C VAL A 49 3.15 5.25 13.09
N SER A 50 2.81 4.09 12.53
CA SER A 50 3.69 3.41 11.57
C SER A 50 3.84 4.16 10.26
N LEU A 51 2.74 4.66 9.68
CA LEU A 51 2.79 5.41 8.42
C LEU A 51 3.46 6.78 8.58
N PRO A 52 3.09 7.64 9.55
CA PRO A 52 3.72 8.95 9.71
C PRO A 52 5.23 8.85 9.96
N LEU A 53 5.65 7.85 10.72
CA LEU A 53 7.05 7.63 11.07
C LEU A 53 7.77 6.70 10.08
N GLY A 54 7.09 6.15 9.07
CA GLY A 54 7.68 5.25 8.08
C GLY A 54 8.27 3.96 8.69
N LEU A 55 7.62 3.37 9.69
CA LEU A 55 8.03 2.12 10.34
C LEU A 55 7.59 0.93 9.47
N LYS A 56 8.44 0.52 8.52
CA LYS A 56 8.08 -0.42 7.44
C LYS A 56 8.00 -1.88 7.88
N ASN A 57 8.64 -2.23 8.98
CA ASN A 57 8.83 -3.60 9.44
C ASN A 57 8.27 -3.80 10.85
N THR A 58 7.24 -3.05 11.22
CA THR A 58 6.65 -3.04 12.55
C THR A 58 5.17 -3.42 12.49
N SER A 59 4.79 -4.52 13.13
CA SER A 59 3.40 -5.00 13.16
C SER A 59 3.09 -5.84 14.41
N PHE A 60 1.83 -5.84 14.84
CA PHE A 60 1.35 -6.70 15.94
C PHE A 60 0.96 -8.11 15.49
N THR A 61 0.84 -8.34 14.17
CA THR A 61 0.55 -9.63 13.54
C THR A 61 1.37 -9.79 12.26
N ILE A 62 1.71 -11.02 11.92
CA ILE A 62 2.46 -11.36 10.71
C ILE A 62 1.67 -12.41 9.93
N GLU A 63 1.55 -12.19 8.62
CA GLU A 63 0.88 -13.14 7.72
C GLU A 63 1.73 -14.41 7.52
N PRO A 64 1.11 -15.58 7.28
CA PRO A 64 1.84 -16.84 7.06
C PRO A 64 2.95 -16.75 6.00
N SER A 65 2.73 -15.97 4.93
CA SER A 65 3.71 -15.75 3.86
C SER A 65 4.98 -15.04 4.34
N GLN A 66 4.93 -14.36 5.48
CA GLN A 66 6.03 -13.60 6.07
C GLN A 66 6.69 -14.33 7.24
N PHE A 67 6.27 -15.54 7.60
CA PHE A 67 6.87 -16.31 8.71
C PHE A 67 8.38 -16.53 8.53
N GLY A 68 8.88 -16.60 7.29
CA GLY A 68 10.32 -16.70 7.01
C GLY A 68 11.14 -15.47 7.45
N ARG A 69 10.49 -14.38 7.83
CA ARG A 69 11.15 -13.17 8.37
C ARG A 69 11.26 -13.17 9.89
N LEU A 70 10.58 -14.08 10.57
CA LEU A 70 10.60 -14.17 12.02
C LEU A 70 11.87 -14.87 12.48
N VAL A 71 12.55 -14.27 13.45
CA VAL A 71 13.71 -14.89 14.08
C VAL A 71 13.23 -15.66 15.30
N THR A 72 13.55 -16.95 15.34
CA THR A 72 13.25 -17.81 16.49
C THR A 72 14.02 -17.34 17.71
N ILE A 73 13.31 -17.15 18.82
CA ILE A 73 13.89 -16.83 20.11
C ILE A 73 14.46 -18.10 20.74
N ASP A 74 15.65 -17.99 21.30
CA ASP A 74 16.32 -19.04 22.08
C ASP A 74 16.56 -18.58 23.52
N GLY A 75 16.71 -19.53 24.44
CA GLY A 75 17.03 -19.27 25.83
C GLY A 75 18.54 -19.25 26.08
N ALA A 76 18.98 -18.45 27.05
CA ALA A 76 20.31 -18.64 27.62
C ALA A 76 20.39 -20.00 28.34
N SER A 77 21.60 -20.51 28.54
CA SER A 77 21.83 -21.83 29.16
C SER A 77 21.26 -21.94 30.59
N ASP A 78 21.08 -20.80 31.25
CA ASP A 78 20.55 -20.63 32.60
C ASP A 78 19.08 -20.14 32.61
N TRP A 79 18.41 -20.15 31.45
CA TRP A 79 17.00 -19.78 31.34
C TRP A 79 16.10 -21.01 31.57
N GLU A 80 15.23 -20.93 32.57
CA GLU A 80 14.43 -22.09 33.02
C GLU A 80 13.03 -22.15 32.40
N ASP A 81 12.43 -21.03 31.98
CA ASP A 81 11.05 -20.98 31.47
C ASP A 81 11.00 -21.21 29.94
N THR A 82 10.99 -22.47 29.54
CA THR A 82 10.89 -22.87 28.14
C THR A 82 9.50 -22.64 27.54
N ALA A 83 8.45 -22.58 28.37
CA ALA A 83 7.07 -22.41 27.91
C ALA A 83 6.83 -21.03 27.28
N ILE A 84 7.47 -19.99 27.83
CA ILE A 84 7.45 -18.66 27.21
C ILE A 84 8.13 -18.68 25.84
N ILE A 85 9.28 -19.35 25.71
CA ILE A 85 10.01 -19.46 24.44
C ILE A 85 9.16 -20.19 23.39
N GLU A 86 8.59 -21.34 23.75
CA GLU A 86 7.68 -22.09 22.89
C GLU A 86 6.46 -21.26 22.47
N GLY A 87 5.87 -20.52 23.41
CA GLY A 87 4.74 -19.63 23.16
C GLY A 87 5.06 -18.54 22.15
N VAL A 88 6.15 -17.80 22.34
CA VAL A 88 6.53 -16.68 21.46
C VAL A 88 6.96 -17.16 20.07
N ASN A 89 7.58 -18.33 19.99
CA ASN A 89 7.97 -18.95 18.72
C ASN A 89 6.80 -19.61 17.98
N SER A 90 5.63 -19.71 18.61
CA SER A 90 4.47 -20.33 17.98
C SER A 90 3.91 -19.45 16.87
N GLN A 91 3.43 -20.09 15.80
CA GLN A 91 2.75 -19.39 14.70
C GLN A 91 1.51 -18.63 15.19
N ILE A 92 0.80 -19.20 16.18
CA ILE A 92 -0.38 -18.56 16.74
C ILE A 92 -0.04 -17.24 17.45
N TRP A 93 1.13 -17.14 18.10
CA TRP A 93 1.59 -15.88 18.68
C TRP A 93 1.85 -14.83 17.61
N ALA A 94 2.53 -15.20 16.52
CA ALA A 94 2.81 -14.32 15.40
C ALA A 94 1.54 -13.82 14.69
N GLN A 95 0.43 -14.56 14.78
CA GLN A 95 -0.84 -14.20 14.15
C GLN A 95 -1.84 -13.55 15.10
N THR A 96 -1.56 -13.51 16.42
CA THR A 96 -2.49 -12.98 17.41
C THR A 96 -2.11 -11.54 17.78
N MET A 97 -2.98 -10.60 17.45
CA MET A 97 -2.83 -9.21 17.86
C MET A 97 -3.03 -9.08 19.37
N MET A 98 -1.96 -8.72 20.08
CA MET A 98 -1.96 -8.41 21.51
C MET A 98 -1.25 -7.06 21.70
N PRO A 99 -1.99 -5.96 21.93
CA PRO A 99 -1.41 -4.62 22.04
C PRO A 99 -0.36 -4.49 23.14
N ALA A 100 -0.39 -5.38 24.14
CA ALA A 100 0.50 -5.39 25.27
C ALA A 100 1.86 -6.08 25.03
N GLY A 101 2.03 -6.85 23.94
CA GLY A 101 3.26 -7.65 23.80
C GLY A 101 3.48 -8.47 22.53
N SER A 102 2.61 -8.41 21.52
CA SER A 102 2.84 -9.11 20.24
C SER A 102 3.53 -8.26 19.17
N LEU A 103 4.07 -7.08 19.52
CA LEU A 103 4.75 -6.24 18.54
C LEU A 103 6.02 -6.92 18.02
N MET A 104 6.07 -7.15 16.71
CA MET A 104 7.22 -7.68 15.98
C MET A 104 7.80 -6.55 15.15
N THR A 105 9.11 -6.31 15.28
CA THR A 105 9.78 -5.13 14.73
C THR A 105 11.27 -5.36 14.46
N THR A 106 11.94 -4.35 13.89
CA THR A 106 13.38 -4.32 13.65
C THR A 106 14.05 -3.24 14.50
N ALA A 107 15.35 -3.40 14.77
CA ALA A 107 16.08 -2.41 15.57
C ALA A 107 16.05 -1.02 14.92
N LEU A 108 16.07 -0.97 13.57
CA LEU A 108 16.00 0.30 12.83
C LEU A 108 14.68 1.04 13.09
N ASP A 109 13.54 0.35 13.00
CA ASP A 109 12.23 0.96 13.22
C ASP A 109 12.07 1.44 14.67
N VAL A 110 12.56 0.67 15.64
CA VAL A 110 12.53 1.07 17.06
C VAL A 110 13.44 2.28 17.30
N ALA A 111 14.64 2.30 16.74
CA ALA A 111 15.54 3.44 16.86
C ALA A 111 14.91 4.69 16.23
N LYS A 112 14.27 4.56 15.06
CA LYS A 112 13.54 5.64 14.40
C LYS A 112 12.38 6.17 15.25
N PHE A 113 11.59 5.28 15.86
CA PHE A 113 10.52 5.70 16.75
C PHE A 113 11.06 6.56 17.92
N TYR A 114 12.15 6.11 18.55
CA TYR A 114 12.78 6.84 19.64
C TYR A 114 13.51 8.11 19.17
N SER A 115 14.04 8.17 17.95
CA SER A 115 14.69 9.39 17.42
C SER A 115 13.70 10.54 17.31
N VAL A 116 12.45 10.26 16.94
CA VAL A 116 11.39 11.28 16.87
C VAL A 116 10.98 11.78 18.26
N ILE A 117 11.00 10.90 19.27
CA ILE A 117 10.80 11.31 20.67
C ILE A 117 11.96 12.20 21.14
N SER A 118 13.21 11.82 20.84
CA SER A 118 14.40 12.65 21.12
C SER A 118 14.29 14.04 20.47
N ALA A 119 13.82 14.07 19.22
CA ALA A 119 13.55 15.28 18.45
C ALA A 119 12.21 15.97 18.79
N LYS A 120 11.65 15.67 19.97
CA LYS A 120 10.47 16.36 20.54
C LYS A 120 9.24 16.33 19.63
N GLY A 121 9.02 15.19 18.98
CA GLY A 121 7.86 14.92 18.14
C GLY A 121 8.04 15.30 16.67
N THR A 122 9.28 15.50 16.22
CA THR A 122 9.57 15.82 14.82
C THR A 122 10.47 14.77 14.16
N ASP A 123 10.15 14.39 12.92
CA ASP A 123 10.98 13.54 12.05
C ASP A 123 11.56 14.43 10.94
N HIS A 124 12.87 14.72 10.98
CA HIS A 124 13.54 15.62 10.03
C HIS A 124 12.81 16.97 9.80
N GLY A 125 12.25 17.55 10.88
CA GLY A 125 11.50 18.81 10.83
C GLY A 125 10.01 18.67 10.47
N VAL A 126 9.54 17.46 10.18
CA VAL A 126 8.11 17.16 9.97
C VAL A 126 7.46 16.84 11.33
N PRO A 127 6.39 17.54 11.73
CA PRO A 127 5.73 17.25 13.01
C PRO A 127 4.94 15.94 12.95
N TRP A 128 5.14 15.07 13.94
CA TRP A 128 4.34 13.88 14.22
C TRP A 128 3.40 14.12 15.41
N LEU A 129 3.97 14.50 16.55
CA LEU A 129 3.23 14.89 17.75
C LEU A 129 3.62 16.30 18.18
N PRO A 130 2.70 17.09 18.75
CA PRO A 130 3.05 18.36 19.34
C PRO A 130 4.12 18.16 20.41
N LYS A 131 5.10 19.07 20.45
CA LYS A 131 6.17 19.06 21.45
C LYS A 131 5.62 18.92 22.88
N SER A 132 4.54 19.63 23.21
CA SER A 132 3.90 19.56 24.53
C SER A 132 3.37 18.16 24.88
N VAL A 133 2.87 17.41 23.89
CA VAL A 133 2.41 16.03 24.07
C VAL A 133 3.59 15.11 24.33
N VAL A 134 4.69 15.28 23.58
CA VAL A 134 5.91 14.48 23.81
C VAL A 134 6.49 14.77 25.20
N GLU A 135 6.54 16.03 25.62
CA GLU A 135 6.98 16.43 26.97
C GLU A 135 6.08 15.81 28.05
N GLU A 136 4.76 15.80 27.85
CA GLU A 136 3.83 15.16 28.79
C GLU A 136 4.04 13.65 28.87
N VAL A 137 4.10 12.96 27.72
CA VAL A 137 4.31 11.51 27.63
C VAL A 137 5.62 11.07 28.30
N THR A 138 6.67 11.87 28.14
CA THR A 138 8.01 11.59 28.65
C THR A 138 8.27 12.13 30.05
N SER A 139 7.32 12.84 30.65
CA SER A 139 7.42 13.31 32.03
C SER A 139 7.10 12.20 33.05
N LEU A 140 7.56 12.39 34.30
CA LEU A 140 7.27 11.48 35.39
C LEU A 140 5.76 11.52 35.74
N GLN A 141 5.08 10.40 35.53
CA GLN A 141 3.67 10.22 35.88
C GLN A 141 3.50 9.46 37.19
N ALA A 142 4.34 8.44 37.44
CA ALA A 142 4.34 7.70 38.68
C ALA A 142 5.71 7.08 38.99
N GLU A 143 6.00 6.88 40.27
CA GLU A 143 7.14 6.11 40.74
C GLU A 143 6.83 5.28 41.98
N GLY A 144 7.57 4.19 42.16
CA GLY A 144 7.44 3.33 43.31
C GLY A 144 8.00 1.93 43.08
N LEU A 145 7.94 1.11 44.12
CA LEU A 145 8.27 -0.31 44.03
C LEU A 145 7.19 -1.02 43.20
N ASP A 146 7.56 -1.55 42.04
CA ASP A 146 6.67 -2.35 41.20
C ASP A 146 6.51 -3.73 41.82
N ALA A 147 5.36 -4.01 42.43
CA ALA A 147 5.14 -5.28 43.11
C ALA A 147 5.08 -6.50 42.17
N ALA A 148 4.98 -6.30 40.85
CA ALA A 148 5.07 -7.40 39.88
C ALA A 148 6.52 -7.82 39.59
N SER A 149 7.45 -6.86 39.54
CA SER A 149 8.85 -7.10 39.19
C SER A 149 9.82 -7.00 40.37
N GLY A 150 9.38 -6.45 41.51
CA GLY A 150 10.23 -6.13 42.66
C GLY A 150 11.17 -4.94 42.41
N ASN A 151 11.12 -4.31 41.24
CA ASN A 151 12.01 -3.22 40.86
C ASN A 151 11.42 -1.86 41.22
N TYR A 152 12.27 -0.92 41.63
CA TYR A 152 11.88 0.47 41.69
C TYR A 152 11.69 1.02 40.27
N SER A 153 10.48 1.45 39.95
CA SER A 153 10.04 1.86 38.62
C SER A 153 9.69 3.34 38.60
N ARG A 154 10.13 4.04 37.55
CA ARG A 154 9.71 5.40 37.21
C ARG A 154 9.09 5.36 35.82
N VAL A 155 7.86 5.86 35.67
CA VAL A 155 7.08 5.69 34.43
C VAL A 155 6.49 7.01 33.94
N GLY A 156 6.49 7.19 32.63
CA GLY A 156 5.66 8.15 31.90
C GLY A 156 4.45 7.46 31.28
N TYR A 157 3.82 8.07 30.28
CA TYR A 157 2.71 7.44 29.56
C TYR A 157 3.23 6.42 28.54
N GLY A 158 3.33 5.15 28.96
CA GLY A 158 3.79 4.05 28.11
C GLY A 158 5.31 3.96 27.94
N VAL A 159 6.08 4.83 28.60
CA VAL A 159 7.55 4.82 28.62
C VAL A 159 8.10 4.67 30.05
N ARG A 160 9.32 4.16 30.16
CA ARG A 160 10.09 4.05 31.40
C ARG A 160 11.14 5.15 31.47
N LEU A 161 11.32 5.68 32.68
CA LEU A 161 12.35 6.67 33.01
C LEU A 161 13.50 6.01 33.78
N PRO A 162 14.72 6.56 33.73
CA PRO A 162 15.85 6.13 34.55
C PRO A 162 15.47 6.07 36.04
N SER A 163 15.72 4.94 36.70
CA SER A 163 15.75 4.88 38.16
C SER A 163 17.17 5.23 38.68
N SER A 164 17.39 5.14 40.00
CA SER A 164 18.68 5.47 40.63
C SER A 164 19.86 4.84 39.88
N PRO A 165 20.88 5.62 39.47
CA PRO A 165 22.06 5.09 38.80
C PRO A 165 22.82 4.04 39.64
N PRO A 166 23.46 3.03 39.02
CA PRO A 166 23.45 2.76 37.58
C PRO A 166 22.10 2.20 37.11
N ASN A 167 21.52 2.80 36.06
CA ASN A 167 20.30 2.35 35.40
C ASN A 167 20.62 1.82 33.99
N GLN A 168 19.77 0.99 33.42
CA GLN A 168 20.02 0.32 32.13
C GLN A 168 20.29 1.25 30.92
N TYR A 169 20.10 2.56 31.05
CA TYR A 169 20.36 3.55 30.00
C TYR A 169 21.68 4.33 30.22
N ALA A 170 22.45 3.95 31.24
CA ALA A 170 23.68 4.62 31.67
C ALA A 170 23.54 6.15 31.85
N SER A 171 22.32 6.61 32.15
CA SER A 171 22.10 8.02 32.40
C SER A 171 22.48 8.38 33.83
N SER A 172 23.18 9.52 33.99
CA SER A 172 23.43 10.15 35.29
C SER A 172 22.23 10.95 35.79
N GLU A 173 21.32 11.35 34.90
CA GLU A 173 20.15 12.16 35.19
C GLU A 173 18.87 11.33 35.19
N MET A 174 17.92 11.73 36.03
CA MET A 174 16.68 10.97 36.18
C MET A 174 15.64 11.28 35.09
N ASN A 175 15.78 12.39 34.35
CA ASN A 175 14.73 12.90 33.46
C ASN A 175 15.22 13.20 32.03
N ASP A 176 16.43 12.78 31.69
CA ASP A 176 17.05 13.06 30.38
C ASP A 176 16.83 11.94 29.36
N THR A 177 16.25 10.81 29.76
CA THR A 177 16.20 9.60 28.96
C THR A 177 14.85 8.92 29.11
N VAL A 178 14.33 8.35 28.03
CA VAL A 178 13.12 7.52 28.05
C VAL A 178 13.36 6.26 27.26
N GLY A 179 12.75 5.16 27.68
CA GLY A 179 12.87 3.89 26.99
C GLY A 179 11.84 2.86 27.42
N HIS A 180 11.91 1.66 26.88
CA HIS A 180 11.16 0.52 27.38
C HIS A 180 11.90 -0.78 27.05
N GLY A 181 12.00 -1.66 28.05
CA GLY A 181 12.53 -3.01 27.86
C GLY A 181 11.45 -3.93 27.29
N GLY A 182 11.82 -4.74 26.31
CA GLY A 182 11.04 -5.84 25.79
C GLY A 182 11.46 -7.18 26.40
N MET A 183 10.67 -8.21 26.14
CA MET A 183 11.00 -9.58 26.54
C MET A 183 12.27 -10.06 25.84
N GLY A 184 13.09 -10.85 26.54
CA GLY A 184 14.26 -11.50 25.95
C GLY A 184 15.43 -10.57 25.60
N THR A 185 15.61 -9.48 26.36
CA THR A 185 16.72 -8.49 26.26
C THR A 185 16.63 -7.40 25.19
N SER A 186 15.54 -7.38 24.41
CA SER A 186 15.30 -6.27 23.50
C SER A 186 15.02 -4.97 24.27
N THR A 187 15.51 -3.83 23.81
CA THR A 187 15.24 -2.52 24.42
C THR A 187 15.32 -1.41 23.36
N GLY A 188 14.53 -0.36 23.55
CA GLY A 188 14.69 0.90 22.84
C GLY A 188 14.70 2.07 23.81
N TRP A 189 15.51 3.10 23.54
CA TRP A 189 15.56 4.31 24.35
C TRP A 189 16.06 5.51 23.55
N ALA A 190 15.76 6.71 24.05
CA ALA A 190 16.25 7.99 23.54
C ALA A 190 16.68 8.90 24.67
N SER A 191 17.78 9.63 24.45
CA SER A 191 18.10 10.83 25.21
C SER A 191 17.23 11.98 24.71
N LEU A 192 16.67 12.75 25.63
CA LEU A 192 15.86 13.94 25.39
C LEU A 192 16.71 15.21 25.26
N THR A 193 18.01 15.11 25.56
CA THR A 193 18.96 16.23 25.57
C THR A 193 20.05 16.09 24.51
N ASP A 194 20.47 14.86 24.21
CA ASP A 194 21.72 14.61 23.49
C ASP A 194 21.49 14.24 22.01
N GLY A 195 20.23 14.15 21.57
CA GLY A 195 19.90 13.76 20.19
C GLY A 195 20.20 12.28 19.87
N ILE A 196 20.39 11.44 20.88
CA ILE A 196 20.71 10.02 20.74
C ILE A 196 19.44 9.18 20.82
N SER A 197 19.31 8.20 19.94
CA SER A 197 18.34 7.11 20.06
C SER A 197 19.01 5.77 19.80
N VAL A 198 18.62 4.75 20.55
CA VAL A 198 19.24 3.43 20.49
C VAL A 198 18.15 2.37 20.53
N ALA A 199 18.33 1.35 19.70
CA ALA A 199 17.58 0.13 19.78
C ALA A 199 18.52 -1.07 19.77
N TYR A 200 18.26 -2.02 20.66
CA TYR A 200 18.90 -3.31 20.67
C TYR A 200 17.81 -4.37 20.61
N ILE A 201 17.82 -5.20 19.58
CA ILE A 201 16.89 -6.32 19.43
C ILE A 201 17.71 -7.58 19.26
N THR A 202 17.32 -8.64 19.96
CA THR A 202 17.98 -9.93 19.87
C THR A 202 16.99 -11.06 20.02
N ASN A 203 17.42 -12.24 19.59
CA ASN A 203 16.67 -13.48 19.64
C ASN A 203 17.12 -14.38 20.79
N ARG A 204 17.73 -13.83 21.85
CA ARG A 204 18.20 -14.61 23.01
C ARG A 204 17.63 -14.09 24.32
N MET A 205 16.78 -14.88 24.98
CA MET A 205 16.31 -14.60 26.33
C MET A 205 17.43 -14.78 27.35
N GLN A 206 17.56 -13.83 28.28
CA GLN A 206 18.58 -13.84 29.33
C GLN A 206 17.95 -13.46 30.67
N ASN A 207 18.53 -13.98 31.74
CA ASN A 207 18.16 -13.60 33.10
C ASN A 207 18.40 -12.10 33.37
N GLU A 208 17.58 -11.53 34.26
CA GLU A 208 17.45 -10.08 34.41
C GLU A 208 18.73 -9.40 34.92
N ALA A 209 19.39 -9.96 35.92
CA ALA A 209 20.60 -9.39 36.52
C ALA A 209 21.77 -9.24 35.52
N PRO A 210 22.22 -10.30 34.82
CA PRO A 210 23.27 -10.17 33.81
C PRO A 210 22.83 -9.30 32.63
N ASN A 211 21.54 -9.31 32.28
CA ASN A 211 21.02 -8.47 31.22
C ASN A 211 21.09 -6.97 31.56
N LYS A 212 20.70 -6.58 32.78
CA LYS A 212 20.77 -5.17 33.23
C LYS A 212 22.18 -4.60 33.16
N GLN A 213 23.18 -5.37 33.61
CA GLN A 213 24.58 -4.96 33.55
C GLN A 213 25.03 -4.77 32.10
N ARG A 214 24.68 -5.72 31.22
CA ARG A 214 25.01 -5.66 29.79
C ARG A 214 24.37 -4.44 29.12
N LEU A 215 23.10 -4.16 29.38
CA LEU A 215 22.41 -3.00 28.82
C LEU A 215 23.03 -1.68 29.32
N PHE A 216 23.41 -1.61 30.60
CA PHE A 216 24.16 -0.48 31.15
C PHE A 216 25.49 -0.27 30.40
N GLU A 217 26.31 -1.31 30.23
CA GLU A 217 27.60 -1.21 29.55
C GLU A 217 27.44 -0.79 28.08
N MET A 218 26.44 -1.32 27.39
CA MET A 218 26.12 -0.93 26.02
C MET A 218 25.69 0.53 25.93
N ALA A 219 24.78 0.97 26.80
CA ALA A 219 24.33 2.36 26.81
C ALA A 219 25.47 3.32 27.18
N LYS A 220 26.33 2.91 28.12
CA LYS A 220 27.53 3.66 28.49
C LYS A 220 28.47 3.82 27.29
N ALA A 221 28.75 2.75 26.55
CA ALA A 221 29.62 2.81 25.37
C ALA A 221 29.07 3.76 24.30
N VAL A 222 27.75 3.78 24.06
CA VAL A 222 27.13 4.72 23.12
C VAL A 222 27.28 6.17 23.57
N ARG A 223 27.09 6.44 24.88
CA ARG A 223 27.24 7.78 25.44
C ARG A 223 28.70 8.25 25.41
N ASP A 224 29.63 7.39 25.83
CA ASP A 224 31.07 7.68 25.80
C ASP A 224 31.52 7.99 24.34
N ALA A 225 31.01 7.24 23.34
CA ALA A 225 31.28 7.50 21.91
C ALA A 225 30.64 8.80 21.39
N HIS A 226 29.44 9.16 21.87
CA HIS A 226 28.81 10.43 21.54
C HIS A 226 29.61 11.62 22.09
N GLU A 227 30.00 11.56 23.35
CA GLU A 227 30.81 12.59 24.01
C GLU A 227 32.18 12.77 23.34
N ALA A 228 32.75 11.68 22.83
CA ALA A 228 33.98 11.70 22.04
C ALA A 228 33.81 12.21 20.60
N GLY A 229 32.57 12.43 20.12
CA GLY A 229 32.28 12.81 18.74
C GLY A 229 32.48 11.69 17.72
N GLU A 230 32.60 10.44 18.17
CA GLU A 230 32.94 9.28 17.32
C GLU A 230 31.72 8.69 16.61
N LEU A 231 30.51 9.06 17.03
CA LEU A 231 29.27 8.60 16.39
C LEU A 231 29.08 9.20 14.97
N ASP A 232 29.68 10.35 14.68
CA ASP A 232 29.66 10.97 13.35
C ASP A 232 30.69 10.33 12.38
N GLU A 233 31.65 9.53 12.91
CA GLU A 233 32.72 8.89 12.13
C GLU A 233 32.46 7.42 11.77
N VAL A 234 31.32 6.85 12.16
CA VAL A 234 30.96 5.50 11.74
C VAL A 234 30.54 5.50 10.27
N LYS A 235 31.51 5.26 9.39
CA LYS A 235 31.26 4.67 8.06
C LYS A 235 30.31 3.50 8.27
N THR A 236 29.13 3.59 7.68
CA THR A 236 28.09 2.55 7.64
C THR A 236 28.71 1.19 7.29
N SER A 237 29.11 0.45 8.32
CA SER A 237 29.73 -0.86 8.13
C SER A 237 28.61 -1.85 7.81
N LYS A 238 28.48 -2.18 6.53
CA LYS A 238 27.86 -3.40 5.96
C LYS A 238 26.52 -3.90 6.52
N PHE A 239 25.67 -3.04 7.09
CA PHE A 239 24.26 -3.34 7.28
C PHE A 239 23.41 -2.24 6.65
N SER A 240 23.13 -2.46 5.36
CA SER A 240 22.08 -1.88 4.52
C SER A 240 21.60 -0.46 4.89
N ASP A 241 22.39 0.53 4.48
CA ASP A 241 21.86 1.84 4.12
C ASP A 241 21.00 1.70 2.85
N PRO A 242 19.69 2.01 2.86
CA PRO A 242 18.84 1.97 1.66
C PRO A 242 19.25 2.98 0.59
N SER A 243 19.99 4.03 0.97
CA SER A 243 20.43 5.10 0.07
C SER A 243 21.81 4.83 -0.58
N ALA A 244 22.53 3.81 -0.11
CA ALA A 244 23.79 3.34 -0.71
C ALA A 244 23.65 2.16 -1.69
N ARG A 245 22.42 1.90 -2.19
CA ARG A 245 22.23 1.10 -3.42
C ARG A 245 22.42 1.97 -4.67
N THR A 246 23.51 2.71 -4.76
CA THR A 246 24.04 3.17 -6.06
C THR A 246 24.95 2.10 -6.64
N SER A 247 24.33 0.98 -6.94
CA SER A 247 24.61 0.20 -8.14
C SER A 247 23.36 -0.60 -8.39
N SER A 248 22.38 0.07 -9.00
CA SER A 248 21.57 -0.66 -9.96
C SER A 248 22.56 -1.29 -10.92
N GLU A 249 22.57 -2.62 -11.04
CA GLU A 249 22.97 -3.15 -12.33
C GLU A 249 22.07 -2.46 -13.35
N PRO A 250 22.66 -1.77 -14.35
CA PRO A 250 21.85 -1.06 -15.32
C PRO A 250 20.89 -2.06 -15.94
N ASP A 251 19.60 -1.74 -15.92
CA ASP A 251 18.63 -2.45 -16.75
C ASP A 251 19.18 -2.39 -18.19
N SER A 252 19.60 -3.56 -18.66
CA SER A 252 20.51 -3.75 -19.79
C SER A 252 19.93 -3.39 -21.16
N SER A 253 18.83 -2.65 -21.19
CA SER A 253 18.24 -2.12 -22.42
C SER A 253 18.56 -0.64 -22.69
N LEU A 254 18.89 0.18 -21.68
CA LEU A 254 19.03 1.64 -21.85
C LEU A 254 20.22 2.32 -21.12
N GLY A 255 21.00 1.60 -20.31
CA GLY A 255 22.31 2.06 -19.81
C GLY A 255 22.30 3.30 -18.91
N ARG A 256 21.18 3.65 -18.28
CA ARG A 256 21.06 4.77 -17.32
C ARG A 256 20.35 4.35 -16.04
N GLU A 257 20.69 5.01 -14.93
CA GLU A 257 20.02 4.84 -13.65
C GLU A 257 18.53 5.23 -13.77
N ARG A 258 17.63 4.34 -13.30
CA ARG A 258 16.19 4.55 -13.36
C ARG A 258 15.76 5.54 -12.27
N LEU A 259 15.14 6.64 -12.65
CA LEU A 259 14.58 7.61 -11.71
C LEU A 259 13.19 7.18 -11.24
N TRP A 260 12.93 7.40 -9.95
CA TRP A 260 11.66 7.14 -9.30
C TRP A 260 11.14 8.45 -8.72
N PRO A 261 9.90 8.85 -9.04
CA PRO A 261 9.36 10.08 -8.49
C PRO A 261 9.18 9.93 -6.98
N GLY A 262 9.58 10.96 -6.22
CA GLY A 262 9.37 11.02 -4.77
C GLY A 262 7.93 11.39 -4.41
N LYS A 263 7.73 11.93 -3.21
CA LYS A 263 6.42 12.45 -2.76
C LYS A 263 5.86 13.51 -3.72
N GLU A 264 6.74 14.34 -4.26
CA GLU A 264 6.42 15.29 -5.32
C GLU A 264 7.13 14.89 -6.61
N TRP A 265 6.48 15.14 -7.75
CA TRP A 265 7.10 14.91 -9.05
C TRP A 265 8.13 16.00 -9.35
N GLU A 266 9.31 15.60 -9.79
CA GLU A 266 10.28 16.52 -10.39
C GLU A 266 9.94 16.78 -11.86
N SER A 267 10.08 18.03 -12.28
CA SER A 267 10.03 18.44 -13.69
C SER A 267 11.45 18.60 -14.23
N SER A 268 11.62 18.36 -15.53
CA SER A 268 12.85 18.65 -16.28
C SER A 268 12.49 19.33 -17.60
N GLU A 269 13.46 20.02 -18.20
CA GLU A 269 13.26 20.59 -19.53
C GLU A 269 13.05 19.45 -20.55
N PRO A 270 12.14 19.61 -21.53
CA PRO A 270 11.82 18.55 -22.50
C PRO A 270 13.06 17.93 -23.17
N GLU A 271 14.06 18.75 -23.53
CA GLU A 271 15.28 18.29 -24.21
C GLU A 271 16.17 17.41 -23.34
N GLU A 272 16.23 17.65 -22.02
CA GLU A 272 16.96 16.79 -21.08
C GLU A 272 16.34 15.39 -21.04
N LEU A 273 15.03 15.35 -21.17
CA LEU A 273 14.25 14.13 -21.29
C LEU A 273 14.17 13.64 -22.73
N GLY A 274 14.97 14.16 -23.66
CA GLY A 274 15.10 13.70 -25.04
C GLY A 274 13.89 14.01 -25.93
N PHE A 275 13.14 15.07 -25.64
CA PHE A 275 12.13 15.59 -26.55
C PHE A 275 12.71 16.66 -27.48
N ASP A 276 12.11 16.79 -28.65
CA ASP A 276 12.15 17.98 -29.48
C ASP A 276 11.15 19.01 -28.95
N ARG A 277 11.65 20.15 -28.44
CA ARG A 277 10.82 21.19 -27.82
C ARG A 277 9.77 21.74 -28.79
N GLU A 278 10.13 21.95 -30.06
CA GLU A 278 9.23 22.54 -31.04
C GLU A 278 8.08 21.59 -31.35
N LYS A 279 8.38 20.31 -31.61
CA LYS A 279 7.34 19.29 -31.85
C LYS A 279 6.45 19.05 -30.63
N LEU A 280 7.01 19.04 -29.42
CA LEU A 280 6.20 18.89 -28.21
C LEU A 280 5.28 20.10 -28.00
N ALA A 281 5.76 21.31 -28.30
CA ALA A 281 4.93 22.52 -28.26
C ALA A 281 3.85 22.51 -29.36
N GLU A 282 4.12 21.96 -30.55
CA GLU A 282 3.11 21.73 -31.58
C GLU A 282 2.02 20.77 -31.13
N ALA A 283 2.38 19.69 -30.43
CA ALA A 283 1.40 18.77 -29.84
C ALA A 283 0.50 19.48 -28.81
N GLY A 284 1.09 20.34 -27.96
CA GLY A 284 0.34 21.16 -27.00
C GLY A 284 -0.59 22.17 -27.68
N ARG A 285 -0.15 22.82 -28.76
CA ARG A 285 -1.01 23.71 -29.57
C ARG A 285 -2.17 22.97 -30.20
N PHE A 286 -1.91 21.82 -30.80
CA PHE A 286 -2.95 20.95 -31.37
C PHE A 286 -4.01 20.57 -30.34
N GLN A 287 -3.59 20.16 -29.13
CA GLN A 287 -4.52 19.88 -28.03
C GLN A 287 -5.35 21.11 -27.64
N SER A 288 -4.72 22.28 -27.54
CA SER A 288 -5.42 23.51 -27.16
C SER A 288 -6.43 23.96 -28.22
N GLU A 289 -6.10 23.82 -29.50
CA GLU A 289 -6.99 24.15 -30.62
C GLU A 289 -8.20 23.22 -30.67
N LEU A 290 -8.00 21.91 -30.43
CA LEU A 290 -9.07 20.92 -30.42
C LEU A 290 -9.98 21.05 -29.20
N ALA A 291 -9.44 21.44 -28.05
CA ALA A 291 -10.22 21.62 -26.83
C ALA A 291 -11.25 22.76 -26.93
N VAL A 292 -10.92 23.81 -27.68
CA VAL A 292 -11.69 25.06 -27.77
C VAL A 292 -11.94 25.64 -26.36
N ASP A 293 -13.09 25.35 -25.75
CA ASP A 293 -13.48 25.81 -24.41
C ASP A 293 -13.54 24.70 -23.35
N GLN A 294 -13.33 23.43 -23.75
CA GLN A 294 -13.42 22.26 -22.88
C GLN A 294 -12.23 22.19 -21.92
N PRO A 295 -12.46 21.98 -20.61
CA PRO A 295 -11.37 21.84 -19.66
C PRO A 295 -10.59 20.54 -19.91
N TYR A 296 -9.27 20.59 -19.74
CA TYR A 296 -8.43 19.41 -19.80
C TYR A 296 -7.23 19.50 -18.86
N ARG A 297 -6.71 18.33 -18.45
CA ARG A 297 -5.42 18.19 -17.77
C ARG A 297 -4.66 17.04 -18.41
N ILE A 298 -3.46 17.34 -18.89
CA ILE A 298 -2.56 16.37 -19.51
C ILE A 298 -1.20 16.45 -18.81
N LEU A 299 -0.70 15.30 -18.37
CA LEU A 299 0.63 15.17 -17.77
C LEU A 299 1.47 14.21 -18.61
N ILE A 300 2.64 14.66 -19.04
CA ILE A 300 3.58 13.88 -19.87
C ILE A 300 4.81 13.59 -19.03
N VAL A 301 5.08 12.30 -18.81
CA VAL A 301 6.19 11.80 -18.01
C VAL A 301 7.11 10.96 -18.87
N ARG A 302 8.42 11.21 -18.77
CA ARG A 302 9.46 10.41 -19.40
C ARG A 302 10.66 10.31 -18.47
N ARG A 303 11.29 9.13 -18.39
CA ARG A 303 12.49 8.91 -17.55
C ARG A 303 12.29 9.33 -16.09
N GLY A 304 11.11 9.07 -15.53
CA GLY A 304 10.79 9.34 -14.13
C GLY A 304 10.56 10.82 -13.77
N LYS A 305 10.50 11.72 -14.76
CA LYS A 305 10.26 13.16 -14.56
C LYS A 305 9.11 13.67 -15.43
N ILE A 306 8.49 14.76 -15.00
CA ILE A 306 7.52 15.50 -15.81
C ILE A 306 8.26 16.25 -16.92
N ALA A 307 7.90 15.94 -18.17
CA ALA A 307 8.40 16.66 -19.35
C ALA A 307 7.50 17.84 -19.71
N ALA A 308 6.19 17.69 -19.52
CA ALA A 308 5.22 18.76 -19.73
C ALA A 308 3.95 18.50 -18.92
N GLU A 309 3.31 19.59 -18.51
CA GLU A 309 2.01 19.58 -17.86
C GLU A 309 1.13 20.65 -18.51
N TRP A 310 0.03 20.23 -19.15
CA TRP A 310 -0.89 21.12 -19.85
C TRP A 310 -2.24 21.10 -19.16
N ASN A 311 -2.64 22.24 -18.59
CA ASN A 311 -3.91 22.38 -17.91
C ASN A 311 -4.67 23.58 -18.48
N PHE A 312 -5.95 23.38 -18.76
CA PHE A 312 -6.84 24.43 -19.21
C PHE A 312 -8.16 24.36 -18.43
N ARG A 313 -8.51 25.45 -17.76
CA ARG A 313 -9.74 25.59 -16.94
C ARG A 313 -9.96 24.44 -15.94
N SER A 314 -8.87 23.86 -15.43
CA SER A 314 -8.91 22.76 -14.47
C SER A 314 -7.66 22.81 -13.59
N ASP A 315 -7.83 22.55 -12.29
CA ASP A 315 -6.74 22.56 -11.32
C ASP A 315 -5.96 21.24 -11.37
N PRO A 316 -4.63 21.24 -11.62
CA PRO A 316 -3.82 20.01 -11.69
C PRO A 316 -3.74 19.20 -10.38
N THR A 317 -4.16 19.79 -9.25
CA THR A 317 -4.10 19.16 -7.93
C THR A 317 -5.42 18.50 -7.52
N GLU A 318 -6.52 18.75 -8.25
CA GLU A 318 -7.83 18.17 -7.93
C GLU A 318 -7.87 16.67 -8.25
N GLN A 319 -8.48 15.88 -7.36
CA GLN A 319 -8.75 14.47 -7.64
C GLN A 319 -10.01 14.33 -8.50
N ALA A 320 -9.93 13.53 -9.56
CA ALA A 320 -11.05 13.20 -10.42
C ALA A 320 -11.37 11.70 -10.39
N HIS A 321 -12.66 11.39 -10.55
CA HIS A 321 -13.15 10.03 -10.65
C HIS A 321 -12.55 9.32 -11.86
N GLN A 322 -11.92 8.17 -11.63
CA GLN A 322 -11.22 7.38 -12.65
C GLN A 322 -12.13 6.52 -13.53
N ALA A 323 -13.40 6.34 -13.14
CA ALA A 323 -14.34 5.47 -13.83
C ALA A 323 -13.70 4.09 -14.17
N SER A 324 -13.79 3.66 -15.44
CA SER A 324 -13.27 2.36 -15.88
C SER A 324 -11.74 2.27 -15.98
N ALA A 325 -11.00 3.38 -15.91
CA ALA A 325 -9.52 3.30 -15.84
C ALA A 325 -9.06 2.54 -14.58
N SER A 326 -9.92 2.48 -13.55
CA SER A 326 -9.71 1.68 -12.33
C SER A 326 -9.50 0.19 -12.57
N LYS A 327 -10.00 -0.38 -13.68
CA LYS A 327 -9.89 -1.83 -13.98
C LYS A 327 -8.43 -2.29 -14.09
N SER A 328 -7.54 -1.43 -14.59
CA SER A 328 -6.11 -1.71 -14.67
C SER A 328 -5.45 -1.80 -13.29
N THR A 329 -5.94 -1.01 -12.33
CA THR A 329 -5.58 -1.14 -10.91
C THR A 329 -6.14 -2.44 -10.32
N PHE A 330 -7.37 -2.82 -10.67
CA PHE A 330 -7.95 -4.10 -10.22
C PHE A 330 -7.13 -5.30 -10.72
N SER A 331 -6.74 -5.27 -11.99
CA SER A 331 -5.82 -6.26 -12.57
C SER A 331 -4.50 -6.31 -11.82
N SER A 332 -3.92 -5.16 -11.48
CA SER A 332 -2.66 -5.09 -10.73
C SER A 332 -2.76 -5.80 -9.37
N VAL A 333 -3.84 -5.54 -8.61
CA VAL A 333 -4.09 -6.21 -7.32
C VAL A 333 -4.40 -7.70 -7.50
N LEU A 334 -5.09 -8.09 -8.57
CA LEU A 334 -5.34 -9.49 -8.89
C LEU A 334 -4.03 -10.27 -9.13
N GLY A 335 -3.09 -9.68 -9.87
CA GLY A 335 -1.75 -10.25 -10.05
C GLY A 335 -1.00 -10.46 -8.72
N ILE A 336 -1.12 -9.49 -7.80
CA ILE A 336 -0.57 -9.61 -6.44
C ILE A 336 -1.25 -10.76 -5.68
N ALA A 337 -2.58 -10.89 -5.79
CA ALA A 337 -3.32 -11.97 -5.13
C ALA A 337 -2.88 -13.37 -5.57
N PHE A 338 -2.52 -13.53 -6.86
CA PHE A 338 -1.94 -14.78 -7.37
C PHE A 338 -0.55 -15.05 -6.82
N HIS A 339 0.31 -14.03 -6.82
CA HIS A 339 1.67 -14.16 -6.33
C HIS A 339 1.73 -14.46 -4.82
N GLU A 340 0.82 -13.89 -4.04
CA GLU A 340 0.71 -14.17 -2.61
C GLU A 340 0.03 -15.52 -2.30
N GLY A 341 -0.51 -16.21 -3.32
CA GLY A 341 -1.20 -17.48 -3.20
C GLY A 341 -2.57 -17.41 -2.52
N VAL A 342 -3.10 -16.19 -2.31
CA VAL A 342 -4.45 -15.97 -1.76
C VAL A 342 -5.50 -16.43 -2.76
N ILE A 343 -5.24 -16.21 -4.06
CA ILE A 343 -5.88 -16.94 -5.15
C ILE A 343 -4.81 -17.80 -5.81
N LYS A 344 -5.05 -19.08 -6.08
CA LYS A 344 -3.96 -20.00 -6.49
C LYS A 344 -3.59 -19.82 -7.95
N SER A 345 -4.57 -19.51 -8.80
CA SER A 345 -4.38 -19.34 -10.23
C SER A 345 -5.39 -18.37 -10.82
N GLU A 346 -4.99 -17.69 -11.88
CA GLU A 346 -5.91 -16.97 -12.78
C GLU A 346 -6.98 -17.86 -13.41
N ASN A 347 -6.73 -19.18 -13.47
CA ASN A 347 -7.66 -20.18 -13.99
C ASN A 347 -8.58 -20.75 -12.90
N ASP A 348 -8.41 -20.34 -11.65
CA ASP A 348 -9.31 -20.75 -10.60
C ASP A 348 -10.73 -20.22 -10.86
N ARG A 349 -11.70 -21.03 -10.49
CA ARG A 349 -13.11 -20.72 -10.61
C ARG A 349 -13.47 -19.63 -9.61
N VAL A 350 -14.07 -18.53 -10.08
CA VAL A 350 -14.40 -17.38 -9.22
C VAL A 350 -15.41 -17.78 -8.13
N ALA A 351 -16.34 -18.68 -8.46
CA ALA A 351 -17.34 -19.20 -7.52
C ALA A 351 -16.75 -19.97 -6.33
N ASP A 352 -15.50 -20.45 -6.42
CA ASP A 352 -14.82 -21.10 -5.27
C ASP A 352 -14.41 -20.08 -4.20
N TYR A 353 -14.30 -18.80 -4.58
CA TYR A 353 -13.93 -17.69 -3.71
C TYR A 353 -15.12 -16.79 -3.37
N TYR A 354 -16.12 -16.74 -4.25
CA TYR A 354 -17.29 -15.88 -4.12
C TYR A 354 -18.54 -16.54 -4.74
N PRO A 355 -19.12 -17.55 -4.07
CA PRO A 355 -20.24 -18.34 -4.59
C PRO A 355 -21.53 -17.51 -4.77
N GLU A 356 -21.66 -16.36 -4.10
CA GLU A 356 -22.80 -15.45 -4.21
C GLU A 356 -23.02 -14.93 -5.63
N MET A 357 -22.01 -14.96 -6.50
CA MET A 357 -22.18 -14.61 -7.92
C MET A 357 -23.14 -15.56 -8.66
N LEU A 358 -23.37 -16.77 -8.15
CA LEU A 358 -24.26 -17.75 -8.75
C LEU A 358 -25.67 -17.71 -8.14
N ASP A 359 -25.83 -17.11 -6.96
CA ASP A 359 -27.13 -16.97 -6.29
C ASP A 359 -27.85 -15.69 -6.74
N ILE A 360 -28.15 -15.60 -8.04
CA ILE A 360 -28.88 -14.46 -8.62
C ILE A 360 -30.01 -14.99 -9.48
N GLY A 361 -31.24 -14.95 -8.97
CA GLY A 361 -32.43 -15.37 -9.70
C GLY A 361 -32.96 -14.33 -10.71
N PRO A 362 -33.92 -14.71 -11.57
CA PRO A 362 -34.60 -13.75 -12.45
C PRO A 362 -35.20 -12.58 -11.65
N GLY A 363 -34.90 -11.35 -12.05
CA GLY A 363 -35.33 -10.12 -11.37
C GLY A 363 -34.42 -9.66 -10.22
N GLU A 364 -33.47 -10.49 -9.76
CA GLU A 364 -32.56 -10.17 -8.65
C GLU A 364 -31.21 -9.59 -9.09
N GLY A 365 -30.93 -9.55 -10.40
CA GLY A 365 -29.71 -8.96 -10.92
C GLY A 365 -29.83 -7.46 -11.19
N PRO A 366 -28.75 -6.82 -11.65
CA PRO A 366 -28.65 -5.36 -11.67
C PRO A 366 -29.51 -4.69 -12.75
N LYS A 367 -29.96 -5.45 -13.76
CA LYS A 367 -30.80 -5.00 -14.88
C LYS A 367 -31.73 -6.13 -15.30
N GLU A 368 -32.82 -5.77 -15.99
CA GLU A 368 -33.77 -6.74 -16.55
C GLU A 368 -33.04 -7.80 -17.42
N GLY A 369 -33.43 -9.07 -17.24
CA GLY A 369 -32.81 -10.20 -17.96
C GLY A 369 -31.35 -10.49 -17.60
N ARG A 370 -30.79 -9.85 -16.56
CA ARG A 370 -29.44 -10.14 -16.05
C ARG A 370 -29.56 -10.91 -14.74
N TYR A 371 -29.21 -12.19 -14.77
CA TYR A 371 -29.20 -13.09 -13.62
C TYR A 371 -28.16 -14.18 -13.87
N ALA A 372 -27.87 -15.02 -12.88
CA ALA A 372 -26.86 -16.07 -13.03
C ALA A 372 -27.38 -17.21 -13.91
N PHE A 373 -26.57 -17.64 -14.87
CA PHE A 373 -26.84 -18.79 -15.73
C PHE A 373 -25.95 -19.98 -15.35
N PRO A 374 -26.36 -21.24 -15.63
CA PRO A 374 -25.53 -22.42 -15.33
C PRO A 374 -24.10 -22.34 -15.87
N GLU A 375 -23.92 -21.75 -17.06
CA GLU A 375 -22.62 -21.56 -17.70
C GLU A 375 -21.70 -20.62 -16.91
N ASN A 376 -22.24 -19.79 -16.01
CA ASN A 376 -21.46 -18.86 -15.19
C ASN A 376 -20.66 -19.57 -14.07
N ASP A 377 -20.99 -20.82 -13.74
CA ASP A 377 -20.23 -21.61 -12.76
C ASP A 377 -18.76 -21.77 -13.19
N GLY A 378 -18.50 -21.92 -14.49
CA GLY A 378 -17.15 -22.13 -15.03
C GLY A 378 -16.27 -20.89 -15.19
N ILE A 379 -16.73 -19.71 -14.74
CA ILE A 379 -15.99 -18.46 -14.94
C ILE A 379 -14.70 -18.44 -14.12
N THR A 380 -13.58 -18.13 -14.77
CA THR A 380 -12.27 -17.94 -14.14
C THR A 380 -11.95 -16.48 -13.89
N PHE A 381 -11.00 -16.20 -12.97
CA PHE A 381 -10.53 -14.84 -12.74
C PHE A 381 -9.95 -14.20 -14.01
N ARG A 382 -9.22 -14.97 -14.83
CA ARG A 382 -8.68 -14.53 -16.12
C ARG A 382 -9.79 -14.05 -17.06
N GLN A 383 -10.83 -14.85 -17.23
CA GLN A 383 -11.96 -14.49 -18.10
C GLN A 383 -12.73 -13.28 -17.58
N LEU A 384 -12.83 -13.15 -16.25
CA LEU A 384 -13.53 -12.03 -15.62
C LEU A 384 -12.79 -10.71 -15.84
N ILE A 385 -11.48 -10.64 -15.55
CA ILE A 385 -10.67 -9.42 -15.77
C ILE A 385 -10.45 -9.13 -17.26
N GLY A 386 -10.40 -10.16 -18.11
CA GLY A 386 -10.27 -10.06 -19.57
C GLY A 386 -11.56 -9.69 -20.32
N ASN A 387 -12.69 -9.55 -19.61
CA ASN A 387 -14.02 -9.33 -20.21
C ASN A 387 -14.46 -10.41 -21.21
N THR A 388 -14.06 -11.67 -20.99
CA THR A 388 -14.50 -12.82 -21.80
C THR A 388 -15.40 -13.79 -21.03
N SER A 389 -15.85 -13.43 -19.82
CA SER A 389 -16.55 -14.37 -18.93
C SER A 389 -18.00 -14.70 -19.27
N GLY A 390 -18.69 -13.91 -20.10
CA GLY A 390 -20.13 -14.12 -20.37
C GLY A 390 -21.03 -13.96 -19.13
N TYR A 391 -20.54 -13.32 -18.06
CA TYR A 391 -21.29 -13.23 -16.81
C TYR A 391 -22.65 -12.54 -16.98
N MET A 392 -23.73 -13.22 -16.59
CA MET A 392 -25.13 -12.81 -16.78
C MET A 392 -25.48 -12.47 -18.25
N LYS A 393 -24.91 -13.21 -19.19
CA LYS A 393 -25.23 -13.10 -20.61
C LYS A 393 -25.79 -14.44 -21.11
N PRO A 394 -27.06 -14.47 -21.56
CA PRO A 394 -27.65 -15.72 -22.01
C PRO A 394 -26.95 -16.23 -23.27
N GLY A 395 -26.49 -17.48 -23.25
CA GLY A 395 -25.86 -18.14 -24.39
C GLY A 395 -24.39 -17.77 -24.65
N GLU A 396 -23.76 -16.97 -23.79
CA GLU A 396 -22.33 -16.65 -23.87
C GLU A 396 -21.56 -17.52 -22.86
N ALA A 397 -20.91 -18.59 -23.34
CA ALA A 397 -20.07 -19.43 -22.48
C ALA A 397 -18.78 -18.69 -22.07
N PRO A 398 -18.21 -18.98 -20.89
CA PRO A 398 -16.97 -18.33 -20.47
C PRO A 398 -15.82 -18.59 -21.43
N GLY A 399 -15.14 -17.53 -21.83
CA GLY A 399 -14.00 -17.54 -22.75
C GLY A 399 -14.36 -17.42 -24.23
N THR A 400 -15.64 -17.39 -24.62
CA THR A 400 -16.03 -17.46 -26.05
C THR A 400 -16.31 -16.12 -26.71
N VAL A 401 -16.66 -15.07 -25.94
CA VAL A 401 -17.02 -13.76 -26.48
C VAL A 401 -16.39 -12.66 -25.64
N PHE A 402 -15.70 -11.72 -26.28
CA PHE A 402 -15.26 -10.47 -25.69
C PHE A 402 -16.45 -9.50 -25.55
N ASN A 403 -16.86 -9.28 -24.31
CA ASN A 403 -17.98 -8.41 -23.98
C ASN A 403 -17.62 -7.53 -22.78
N TYR A 404 -17.24 -6.29 -23.06
CA TYR A 404 -16.82 -5.35 -22.04
C TYR A 404 -17.92 -5.10 -21.00
N GLN A 405 -17.62 -5.35 -19.72
CA GLN A 405 -18.63 -5.31 -18.66
C GLN A 405 -18.15 -4.66 -17.37
N THR A 406 -19.11 -4.07 -16.65
CA THR A 406 -18.85 -3.39 -15.37
C THR A 406 -19.22 -4.27 -14.17
N PHE A 407 -20.37 -4.96 -14.21
CA PHE A 407 -20.83 -5.77 -13.07
C PHE A 407 -19.92 -6.98 -12.80
N GLY A 408 -19.34 -7.60 -13.84
CA GLY A 408 -18.32 -8.62 -13.65
C GLY A 408 -17.07 -8.11 -12.92
N MET A 409 -16.67 -6.86 -13.12
CA MET A 409 -15.55 -6.28 -12.35
C MET A 409 -15.91 -6.07 -10.89
N ASN A 410 -17.19 -5.82 -10.58
CA ASN A 410 -17.63 -5.75 -9.20
C ASN A 410 -17.45 -7.12 -8.53
N ILE A 411 -17.89 -8.20 -9.20
CA ILE A 411 -17.66 -9.58 -8.73
C ILE A 411 -16.18 -9.85 -8.51
N LEU A 412 -15.32 -9.42 -9.44
CA LEU A 412 -13.87 -9.55 -9.30
C LEU A 412 -13.38 -8.89 -8.00
N THR A 413 -13.76 -7.62 -7.77
CA THR A 413 -13.33 -6.91 -6.57
C THR A 413 -13.89 -7.54 -5.29
N HIS A 414 -15.11 -8.08 -5.33
CA HIS A 414 -15.70 -8.79 -4.20
C HIS A 414 -14.99 -10.11 -3.89
N ALA A 415 -14.72 -10.91 -4.92
CA ALA A 415 -14.02 -12.18 -4.77
C ALA A 415 -12.60 -11.99 -4.24
N VAL A 416 -11.85 -11.02 -4.78
CA VAL A 416 -10.49 -10.74 -4.31
C VAL A 416 -10.52 -10.22 -2.87
N ALA A 417 -11.38 -9.24 -2.55
CA ALA A 417 -11.46 -8.72 -1.18
C ALA A 417 -11.92 -9.78 -0.16
N SER A 418 -12.83 -10.68 -0.56
CA SER A 418 -13.24 -11.80 0.27
C SER A 418 -12.12 -12.83 0.47
N ALA A 419 -11.31 -13.11 -0.55
CA ALA A 419 -10.17 -14.01 -0.42
C ALA A 419 -9.13 -13.48 0.59
N TYR A 420 -8.99 -12.15 0.69
CA TYR A 420 -8.21 -11.48 1.73
C TYR A 420 -8.94 -11.31 3.07
N SER A 421 -10.14 -11.87 3.24
CA SER A 421 -10.95 -11.77 4.45
C SER A 421 -11.26 -10.33 4.89
N LEU A 422 -11.33 -9.38 3.96
CA LEU A 422 -11.58 -7.97 4.29
C LEU A 422 -13.03 -7.65 4.66
N TYR A 423 -13.96 -8.52 4.28
CA TYR A 423 -15.35 -8.47 4.74
C TYR A 423 -16.02 -9.83 4.55
N LYS A 424 -17.17 -9.99 5.21
CA LYS A 424 -18.10 -11.06 4.90
C LYS A 424 -18.91 -10.65 3.69
N THR A 425 -18.92 -11.49 2.66
CA THR A 425 -19.68 -11.33 1.41
C THR A 425 -21.16 -10.99 1.60
N SER A 426 -21.76 -11.43 2.73
CA SER A 426 -23.14 -11.11 3.12
C SER A 426 -23.36 -9.70 3.68
N ARG A 427 -22.29 -8.99 4.05
CA ARG A 427 -22.31 -7.61 4.61
C ARG A 427 -21.08 -6.81 4.15
N PRO A 428 -20.88 -6.63 2.83
CA PRO A 428 -19.69 -5.96 2.29
C PRO A 428 -19.53 -4.51 2.77
N GLU A 429 -20.60 -3.86 3.19
CA GLU A 429 -20.60 -2.50 3.72
C GLU A 429 -19.90 -2.35 5.08
N GLN A 430 -19.63 -3.46 5.78
CA GLN A 430 -19.09 -3.45 7.15
C GLN A 430 -17.59 -3.72 7.21
N GLY A 431 -16.91 -3.97 6.09
CA GLY A 431 -15.47 -4.24 6.10
C GLY A 431 -14.67 -3.30 5.20
N GLY A 432 -13.36 -3.55 5.12
CA GLY A 432 -12.40 -2.61 4.52
C GLY A 432 -12.57 -2.43 3.00
N GLY A 433 -13.10 -3.46 2.32
CA GLY A 433 -13.36 -3.44 0.88
C GLY A 433 -12.09 -3.43 0.01
N PHE A 434 -12.27 -3.53 -1.31
CA PHE A 434 -11.17 -3.67 -2.26
C PHE A 434 -10.23 -2.43 -2.33
N GLY A 435 -10.76 -1.23 -2.06
CA GLY A 435 -9.94 -0.01 -2.02
C GLY A 435 -8.81 -0.08 -0.99
N THR A 436 -9.05 -0.76 0.14
CA THR A 436 -8.06 -1.00 1.19
C THR A 436 -6.89 -1.86 0.72
N LEU A 437 -7.15 -2.92 -0.07
CA LEU A 437 -6.06 -3.69 -0.71
C LEU A 437 -5.20 -2.81 -1.61
N THR A 438 -5.82 -1.90 -2.33
CA THR A 438 -5.10 -1.02 -3.24
C THR A 438 -4.19 -0.06 -2.49
N GLU A 439 -4.64 0.45 -1.34
CA GLU A 439 -3.81 1.24 -0.44
C GLU A 439 -2.58 0.46 0.03
N TRP A 440 -2.82 -0.71 0.62
CA TRP A 440 -1.77 -1.52 1.25
C TRP A 440 -0.78 -2.10 0.25
N LYS A 441 -1.28 -2.58 -0.89
CA LYS A 441 -0.49 -3.34 -1.85
C LYS A 441 0.15 -2.48 -2.93
N ILE A 442 -0.36 -1.27 -3.19
CA ILE A 442 0.16 -0.41 -4.28
C ILE A 442 0.42 1.01 -3.80
N ARG A 443 -0.61 1.72 -3.33
CA ARG A 443 -0.55 3.17 -3.07
C ARG A 443 0.59 3.57 -2.16
N ASN A 444 0.73 2.86 -1.04
CA ASN A 444 1.73 3.17 -0.01
C ASN A 444 3.17 2.98 -0.49
N PHE A 445 3.41 2.13 -1.49
CA PHE A 445 4.73 1.90 -2.05
C PHE A 445 5.15 2.94 -3.09
N VAL A 446 4.18 3.54 -3.78
CA VAL A 446 4.43 4.51 -4.86
C VAL A 446 4.25 5.97 -4.42
N ASP A 447 4.11 6.22 -3.11
CA ASP A 447 3.80 7.53 -2.54
C ASP A 447 2.53 8.18 -3.16
N GLY A 448 1.54 7.34 -3.49
CA GLY A 448 0.26 7.80 -4.03
C GLY A 448 -0.60 8.48 -2.97
N LYS A 449 -1.38 9.49 -3.38
CA LYS A 449 -2.28 10.26 -2.48
C LYS A 449 -3.75 10.12 -2.84
N TRP A 450 -4.08 9.23 -3.79
CA TRP A 450 -5.45 9.02 -4.22
C TRP A 450 -6.35 8.48 -3.12
N SER A 451 -7.63 8.84 -3.21
CA SER A 451 -8.69 8.31 -2.34
C SER A 451 -9.60 7.35 -3.13
N TRP A 452 -10.49 6.67 -2.43
CA TRP A 452 -11.56 5.89 -3.05
C TRP A 452 -12.87 6.09 -2.31
N LYS A 453 -13.97 5.82 -3.03
CA LYS A 453 -15.33 5.79 -2.50
C LYS A 453 -15.98 4.49 -2.96
N TYR A 454 -16.95 4.01 -2.18
CA TYR A 454 -17.83 2.93 -2.60
C TYR A 454 -19.12 3.55 -3.15
N SER A 455 -19.49 3.17 -4.37
CA SER A 455 -20.68 3.69 -5.04
C SER A 455 -21.45 2.60 -5.76
N ASN A 456 -22.72 2.89 -6.03
CA ASN A 456 -23.65 1.99 -6.71
C ASN A 456 -24.13 2.64 -7.99
N PHE A 457 -24.26 1.86 -9.06
CA PHE A 457 -25.03 2.29 -10.22
C PHE A 457 -26.52 2.32 -9.89
N ASP A 458 -27.29 3.01 -10.71
CA ASP A 458 -28.73 2.81 -10.76
C ASP A 458 -29.02 1.38 -11.22
N MET A 459 -29.70 0.59 -10.39
CA MET A 459 -29.93 -0.84 -10.54
C MET A 459 -31.42 -1.17 -10.44
N HIS A 460 -31.81 -2.36 -10.89
CA HIS A 460 -33.15 -2.90 -10.63
C HIS A 460 -33.48 -2.82 -9.12
N PRO A 461 -34.70 -2.46 -8.71
CA PRO A 461 -35.04 -2.26 -7.29
C PRO A 461 -34.80 -3.50 -6.41
N GLU A 462 -35.01 -4.69 -6.98
CA GLU A 462 -34.79 -5.99 -6.31
C GLU A 462 -33.36 -6.52 -6.52
N ALA A 463 -32.45 -5.71 -7.07
CA ALA A 463 -31.08 -6.14 -7.28
C ALA A 463 -30.40 -6.47 -5.95
N LYS A 464 -29.71 -7.62 -5.89
CA LYS A 464 -28.90 -8.02 -4.72
C LYS A 464 -27.73 -7.06 -4.53
N LEU A 465 -27.94 -6.03 -3.69
CA LEU A 465 -26.97 -4.98 -3.42
C LEU A 465 -25.64 -5.51 -2.85
N GLY A 466 -25.68 -6.58 -2.05
CA GLY A 466 -24.49 -7.23 -1.51
C GLY A 466 -23.56 -7.83 -2.58
N VAL A 467 -24.08 -8.09 -3.79
CA VAL A 467 -23.34 -8.67 -4.91
C VAL A 467 -22.93 -7.62 -5.94
N PHE A 468 -23.86 -6.73 -6.30
CA PHE A 468 -23.66 -5.76 -7.38
C PHE A 468 -23.34 -4.34 -6.91
N GLY A 469 -23.45 -4.07 -5.60
CA GLY A 469 -23.12 -2.79 -4.99
C GLY A 469 -21.68 -2.70 -4.49
N TYR A 470 -21.38 -1.55 -3.89
CA TYR A 470 -20.12 -1.20 -3.24
C TYR A 470 -18.92 -1.22 -4.20
N MET A 471 -19.14 -0.73 -5.43
CA MET A 471 -18.06 -0.66 -6.41
C MET A 471 -16.99 0.32 -5.96
N THR A 472 -15.73 -0.12 -6.02
CA THR A 472 -14.58 0.73 -5.70
C THR A 472 -14.37 1.77 -6.79
N SER A 473 -14.42 3.05 -6.42
CA SER A 473 -14.28 4.19 -7.32
C SER A 473 -13.12 5.07 -6.85
N TYR A 474 -11.99 5.02 -7.58
CA TYR A 474 -10.82 5.84 -7.25
C TYR A 474 -11.00 7.29 -7.68
N GLN A 475 -10.49 8.19 -6.84
CA GLN A 475 -10.36 9.62 -7.11
C GLN A 475 -8.85 9.93 -7.16
N MET A 476 -8.33 10.27 -8.33
CA MET A 476 -6.89 10.43 -8.56
C MET A 476 -6.59 11.79 -9.18
N THR A 477 -5.44 12.37 -8.84
CA THR A 477 -4.83 13.44 -9.63
C THR A 477 -4.15 12.87 -10.88
N THR A 478 -3.79 13.72 -11.86
CA THR A 478 -2.97 13.28 -13.01
C THR A 478 -1.60 12.73 -12.55
N ARG A 479 -1.07 13.25 -11.44
CA ARG A 479 0.18 12.77 -10.82
C ARG A 479 0.05 11.39 -10.18
N ASP A 480 -1.10 11.06 -9.59
CA ASP A 480 -1.39 9.72 -9.06
C ASP A 480 -1.55 8.71 -10.21
N MET A 481 -2.29 9.10 -11.25
CA MET A 481 -2.42 8.31 -12.48
C MET A 481 -1.05 8.05 -13.13
N ALA A 482 -0.17 9.05 -13.16
CA ALA A 482 1.17 8.89 -13.72
C ALA A 482 2.04 7.93 -12.88
N ARG A 483 1.83 7.84 -11.55
CA ARG A 483 2.50 6.82 -10.72
C ARG A 483 2.07 5.41 -11.10
N MET A 484 0.78 5.19 -11.33
CA MET A 484 0.28 3.91 -11.83
C MET A 484 0.87 3.58 -13.21
N GLY A 485 0.86 4.55 -14.13
CA GLY A 485 1.49 4.40 -15.45
C GLY A 485 2.99 4.10 -15.37
N TRP A 486 3.72 4.78 -14.49
CA TRP A 486 5.15 4.56 -14.28
C TRP A 486 5.44 3.19 -13.64
N LEU A 487 4.59 2.73 -12.71
CA LEU A 487 4.67 1.39 -12.14
C LEU A 487 4.49 0.31 -13.23
N TRP A 488 3.51 0.47 -14.10
CA TRP A 488 3.26 -0.49 -15.20
C TRP A 488 4.36 -0.45 -16.26
N LEU A 489 4.86 0.74 -16.61
CA LEU A 489 6.01 0.90 -17.50
C LEU A 489 7.23 0.14 -16.98
N ASN A 490 7.40 0.14 -15.66
CA ASN A 490 8.47 -0.57 -14.95
C ASN A 490 8.12 -2.00 -14.56
N LYS A 491 7.18 -2.63 -15.27
CA LYS A 491 6.78 -4.04 -15.05
C LYS A 491 6.46 -4.34 -13.59
N GLY A 492 5.80 -3.40 -12.92
CA GLY A 492 5.38 -3.53 -11.52
C GLY A 492 6.48 -3.32 -10.49
N THR A 493 7.69 -2.91 -10.89
CA THR A 493 8.76 -2.52 -9.95
C THR A 493 8.67 -1.04 -9.60
N TRP A 494 8.92 -0.72 -8.33
CA TRP A 494 9.10 0.64 -7.84
C TRP A 494 10.30 0.73 -6.90
N ASN A 495 11.27 1.57 -7.24
CA ASN A 495 12.46 1.83 -6.41
C ASN A 495 13.13 0.55 -5.86
N GLY A 496 13.36 -0.42 -6.75
CA GLY A 496 13.96 -1.72 -6.41
C GLY A 496 13.06 -2.71 -5.69
N THR A 497 11.78 -2.40 -5.48
CA THR A 497 10.77 -3.29 -4.90
C THR A 497 9.81 -3.78 -5.99
N GLN A 498 9.66 -5.08 -6.15
CA GLN A 498 8.61 -5.65 -7.01
C GLN A 498 7.26 -5.55 -6.28
N ILE A 499 6.38 -4.66 -6.74
CA ILE A 499 5.05 -4.45 -6.15
C ILE A 499 4.03 -5.38 -6.83
N VAL A 500 3.90 -5.27 -8.15
CA VAL A 500 3.04 -6.14 -8.97
C VAL A 500 3.94 -7.11 -9.70
N PRO A 501 3.69 -8.43 -9.75
CA PRO A 501 4.59 -9.37 -10.42
C PRO A 501 4.87 -8.98 -11.87
N SER A 502 6.15 -8.99 -12.28
CA SER A 502 6.56 -8.60 -13.64
C SER A 502 5.88 -9.47 -14.70
N GLU A 503 5.82 -10.78 -14.47
CA GLU A 503 5.15 -11.74 -15.35
C GLU A 503 3.66 -11.43 -15.55
N TRP A 504 3.00 -10.92 -14.50
CA TRP A 504 1.60 -10.53 -14.58
C TRP A 504 1.43 -9.27 -15.42
N ILE A 505 2.25 -8.24 -15.22
CA ILE A 505 2.16 -7.01 -16.03
C ILE A 505 2.43 -7.30 -17.51
N GLU A 506 3.46 -8.08 -17.81
CA GLU A 506 3.78 -8.47 -19.19
C GLU A 506 2.62 -9.20 -19.86
N LYS A 507 1.98 -10.11 -19.14
CA LYS A 507 0.80 -10.83 -19.62
C LYS A 507 -0.44 -9.95 -19.74
N ALA A 508 -0.70 -9.12 -18.73
CA ALA A 508 -1.91 -8.30 -18.65
C ALA A 508 -1.96 -7.20 -19.71
N THR A 509 -0.79 -6.79 -20.20
CA THR A 509 -0.61 -5.75 -21.24
C THR A 509 -0.41 -6.34 -22.65
N ARG A 510 -0.97 -7.52 -22.89
CA ARG A 510 -1.10 -8.17 -24.21
C ARG A 510 -2.55 -8.56 -24.47
N VAL A 511 -2.97 -8.58 -25.73
CA VAL A 511 -4.31 -9.08 -26.07
C VAL A 511 -4.48 -10.51 -25.55
N SER A 512 -5.59 -10.76 -24.88
CA SER A 512 -5.87 -12.06 -24.25
C SER A 512 -5.99 -13.16 -25.31
N THR A 513 -5.48 -14.34 -25.02
CA THR A 513 -5.53 -15.50 -25.92
C THR A 513 -6.98 -15.83 -26.34
N GLU A 514 -7.94 -15.76 -25.42
CA GLU A 514 -9.35 -15.98 -25.73
C GLU A 514 -9.90 -14.99 -26.78
N ILE A 515 -9.41 -13.75 -26.80
CA ILE A 515 -9.81 -12.75 -27.80
C ILE A 515 -9.16 -13.07 -29.14
N LEU A 516 -7.86 -13.39 -29.15
CA LEU A 516 -7.16 -13.77 -30.39
C LEU A 516 -7.80 -14.98 -31.08
N GLU A 517 -8.29 -15.94 -30.29
CA GLU A 517 -8.86 -17.19 -30.80
C GLU A 517 -10.32 -17.07 -31.27
N ASN A 518 -11.13 -16.21 -30.62
CA ASN A 518 -12.58 -16.21 -30.80
C ASN A 518 -13.15 -14.93 -31.43
N GLU A 519 -12.40 -13.83 -31.45
CA GLU A 519 -12.85 -12.55 -31.99
C GLU A 519 -12.20 -12.25 -33.35
N PRO A 520 -12.88 -11.48 -34.23
CA PRO A 520 -12.27 -11.00 -35.46
C PRO A 520 -11.12 -10.03 -35.16
N GLU A 521 -10.19 -9.89 -36.11
CA GLU A 521 -8.93 -9.14 -35.94
C GLU A 521 -9.15 -7.71 -35.42
N GLU A 522 -10.17 -7.01 -35.93
CA GLU A 522 -10.52 -5.65 -35.51
C GLU A 522 -10.88 -5.51 -34.02
N ARG A 523 -11.18 -6.61 -33.32
CA ARG A 523 -11.52 -6.67 -31.90
C ARG A 523 -10.36 -7.18 -31.03
N HIS A 524 -9.17 -7.36 -31.60
CA HIS A 524 -7.96 -7.74 -30.85
C HIS A 524 -7.36 -6.54 -30.11
N VAL A 525 -8.06 -6.07 -29.06
CA VAL A 525 -7.80 -4.76 -28.43
C VAL A 525 -7.62 -4.78 -26.90
N TYR A 526 -7.87 -5.93 -26.25
CA TYR A 526 -7.97 -5.98 -24.79
C TYR A 526 -7.18 -7.12 -24.16
N GLY A 527 -6.46 -6.80 -23.09
CA GLY A 527 -5.72 -7.74 -22.26
C GLY A 527 -6.44 -8.01 -20.95
N LEU A 528 -5.67 -8.34 -19.90
CA LEU A 528 -6.20 -8.57 -18.57
C LEU A 528 -6.35 -7.22 -17.84
N GLY A 529 -7.41 -6.48 -18.18
CA GLY A 529 -7.72 -5.18 -17.58
C GLY A 529 -7.03 -3.98 -18.23
N PHE A 530 -6.44 -4.15 -19.42
CA PHE A 530 -5.74 -3.09 -20.17
C PHE A 530 -6.19 -3.07 -21.64
N TRP A 531 -6.26 -1.88 -22.23
CA TRP A 531 -6.34 -1.71 -23.69
C TRP A 531 -4.94 -1.90 -24.26
N CYS A 532 -4.76 -2.80 -25.22
CA CYS A 532 -3.44 -3.22 -25.68
C CYS A 532 -3.29 -2.98 -27.19
N ASN A 533 -2.15 -2.43 -27.61
CA ASN A 533 -1.87 -2.12 -29.01
C ASN A 533 -0.93 -3.13 -29.70
N ASP A 534 -0.70 -4.29 -29.09
CA ASP A 534 0.23 -5.31 -29.61
C ASP A 534 -0.23 -5.96 -30.92
N GLN A 535 -1.51 -5.80 -31.27
CA GLN A 535 -2.09 -6.20 -32.55
C GLN A 535 -2.37 -5.00 -33.49
N ALA A 536 -1.90 -3.79 -33.14
CA ALA A 536 -2.09 -2.55 -33.90
C ALA A 536 -3.57 -2.14 -34.13
N GLN A 537 -4.52 -2.61 -33.31
CA GLN A 537 -5.94 -2.36 -33.52
C GLN A 537 -6.49 -1.14 -32.77
N VAL A 538 -5.94 -0.83 -31.59
CA VAL A 538 -6.42 0.31 -30.79
C VAL A 538 -5.89 1.62 -31.35
N TRP A 539 -4.58 1.67 -31.62
CA TRP A 539 -3.88 2.80 -32.21
C TRP A 539 -2.86 2.36 -33.28
N PRO A 540 -3.29 2.10 -34.53
CA PRO A 540 -2.44 1.50 -35.56
C PRO A 540 -1.11 2.23 -35.84
N ASP A 541 -1.06 3.55 -35.66
CA ASP A 541 0.15 4.36 -35.94
C ASP A 541 1.06 4.54 -34.72
N LEU A 542 0.72 3.97 -33.56
CA LEU A 542 1.52 4.04 -32.33
C LEU A 542 2.32 2.75 -32.11
N PRO A 543 3.39 2.79 -31.28
CA PRO A 543 4.17 1.59 -30.98
C PRO A 543 3.32 0.41 -30.50
N LEU A 544 3.68 -0.79 -30.97
CA LEU A 544 2.95 -2.03 -30.66
C LEU A 544 3.03 -2.41 -29.18
N ASP A 545 4.08 -1.98 -28.49
CA ASP A 545 4.23 -2.24 -27.05
C ASP A 545 3.45 -1.24 -26.17
N SER A 546 2.69 -0.33 -26.78
CA SER A 546 1.86 0.61 -26.03
C SER A 546 0.53 0.01 -25.55
N PHE A 547 0.09 0.46 -24.39
CA PHE A 547 -1.14 0.02 -23.75
C PHE A 547 -1.74 1.16 -22.90
N ALA A 548 -2.99 1.02 -22.46
CA ALA A 548 -3.60 2.02 -21.59
C ALA A 548 -4.64 1.49 -20.61
N ALA A 549 -4.81 2.29 -19.55
CA ALA A 549 -6.05 2.36 -18.79
C ALA A 549 -6.95 3.46 -19.39
N SER A 550 -8.24 3.17 -19.60
CA SER A 550 -9.18 4.13 -20.19
C SER A 550 -10.55 4.05 -19.50
N GLY A 551 -11.12 5.21 -19.17
CA GLY A 551 -12.37 5.34 -18.44
C GLY A 551 -13.28 6.44 -18.96
N ALA A 552 -14.59 6.23 -18.77
CA ALA A 552 -15.61 7.23 -19.06
C ALA A 552 -15.33 8.55 -18.30
N GLY A 553 -15.60 9.69 -18.95
CA GLY A 553 -15.18 10.99 -18.44
C GLY A 553 -13.73 11.35 -18.80
N ASN A 554 -13.22 10.71 -19.86
CA ASN A 554 -11.99 11.07 -20.56
C ASN A 554 -10.75 10.88 -19.67
N GLN A 555 -10.73 9.78 -18.92
CA GLN A 555 -9.65 9.41 -18.00
C GLN A 555 -8.74 8.42 -18.72
N HIS A 556 -7.51 8.80 -19.02
CA HIS A 556 -6.59 7.97 -19.79
C HIS A 556 -5.20 7.93 -19.15
N ILE A 557 -4.60 6.74 -19.10
CA ILE A 557 -3.20 6.51 -18.75
C ILE A 557 -2.61 5.70 -19.90
N TRP A 558 -1.96 6.36 -20.85
CA TRP A 558 -1.28 5.72 -21.96
C TRP A 558 0.19 5.49 -21.58
N VAL A 559 0.68 4.27 -21.82
CA VAL A 559 2.03 3.84 -21.47
C VAL A 559 2.69 3.28 -22.72
N CYS A 560 3.92 3.71 -22.99
CA CYS A 560 4.72 3.25 -24.12
C CYS A 560 6.14 2.91 -23.64
N PRO A 561 6.43 1.62 -23.38
CA PRO A 561 7.72 1.17 -22.86
C PRO A 561 8.90 1.53 -23.77
N SER A 562 8.78 1.32 -25.08
CA SER A 562 9.83 1.59 -26.08
C SER A 562 10.25 3.06 -26.13
N LEU A 563 9.35 3.97 -25.73
CA LEU A 563 9.63 5.41 -25.64
C LEU A 563 9.97 5.88 -24.22
N ASP A 564 9.90 4.99 -23.23
CA ASP A 564 10.00 5.30 -21.80
C ASP A 564 9.01 6.39 -21.36
N LEU A 565 7.78 6.31 -21.89
CA LEU A 565 6.83 7.42 -21.92
C LEU A 565 5.48 7.03 -21.27
N VAL A 566 4.97 7.92 -20.42
CA VAL A 566 3.62 7.86 -19.86
C VAL A 566 2.91 9.17 -20.16
N VAL A 567 1.69 9.09 -20.71
CA VAL A 567 0.82 10.25 -20.97
C VAL A 567 -0.50 10.05 -20.25
N VAL A 568 -0.82 10.98 -19.36
CA VAL A 568 -2.04 10.95 -18.54
C VAL A 568 -2.98 12.05 -18.97
N GLN A 569 -4.28 11.77 -19.01
CA GLN A 569 -5.34 12.76 -19.24
C GLN A 569 -6.47 12.57 -18.23
N SER A 570 -6.91 13.65 -17.56
CA SER A 570 -8.00 13.59 -16.58
C SER A 570 -8.51 14.98 -16.20
N PRO A 571 -9.67 15.46 -16.68
CA PRO A 571 -10.31 14.97 -17.88
C PRO A 571 -9.43 15.28 -19.09
N GLY A 572 -9.48 14.41 -20.09
CA GLY A 572 -9.13 14.75 -21.48
C GLY A 572 -10.34 15.32 -22.22
N ILE A 573 -10.15 15.64 -23.50
CA ILE A 573 -11.23 16.13 -24.38
C ILE A 573 -11.83 15.04 -25.27
N TYR A 574 -11.29 13.82 -25.19
CA TYR A 574 -11.66 12.69 -26.05
C TYR A 574 -12.73 11.83 -25.35
N PRO A 575 -13.98 11.82 -25.84
CA PRO A 575 -15.06 11.06 -25.21
C PRO A 575 -14.76 9.55 -25.15
N SER A 576 -15.01 8.95 -23.99
CA SER A 576 -15.09 7.49 -23.86
C SER A 576 -16.48 7.11 -23.35
N ARG A 577 -17.46 6.98 -24.27
CA ARG A 577 -18.86 6.66 -23.95
C ARG A 577 -19.46 5.79 -25.05
N GLY A 578 -20.25 4.79 -24.64
CA GLY A 578 -20.94 3.89 -25.59
C GLY A 578 -20.22 2.56 -25.77
N ALA A 579 -20.64 1.79 -26.78
CA ALA A 579 -20.01 0.52 -27.14
C ALA A 579 -18.64 0.78 -27.76
N PHE A 580 -17.64 -0.03 -27.39
CA PHE A 580 -16.26 0.19 -27.82
C PHE A 580 -16.09 0.23 -29.35
N ASP A 581 -16.85 -0.59 -30.08
CA ASP A 581 -16.77 -0.72 -31.54
C ASP A 581 -17.73 0.19 -32.30
N CYS A 582 -18.43 1.12 -31.63
CA CYS A 582 -19.29 2.04 -32.34
C CYS A 582 -18.46 3.06 -33.14
N PRO A 583 -18.96 3.54 -34.30
CA PRO A 583 -18.24 4.46 -35.17
C PRO A 583 -17.72 5.71 -34.44
N GLU A 584 -18.50 6.25 -33.51
CA GLU A 584 -18.14 7.43 -32.71
C GLU A 584 -16.93 7.15 -31.82
N GLN A 585 -16.92 6.02 -31.11
CA GLN A 585 -15.80 5.64 -30.24
C GLN A 585 -14.54 5.29 -31.02
N ILE A 586 -14.67 4.76 -32.24
CA ILE A 586 -13.53 4.55 -33.15
C ILE A 586 -12.91 5.91 -33.53
N GLU A 587 -13.74 6.89 -33.87
CA GLU A 587 -13.27 8.23 -34.26
C GLU A 587 -12.65 8.99 -33.08
N ASP A 588 -13.21 8.87 -31.88
CA ASP A 588 -12.63 9.45 -30.66
C ASP A 588 -11.23 8.90 -30.37
N ARG A 589 -11.04 7.58 -30.55
CA ARG A 589 -9.72 6.93 -30.40
C ARG A 589 -8.72 7.39 -31.46
N ARG A 590 -9.16 7.57 -32.72
CA ARG A 590 -8.32 8.13 -33.79
C ARG A 590 -7.91 9.56 -33.48
N SER A 591 -8.81 10.37 -32.96
CA SER A 591 -8.49 11.74 -32.53
C SER A 591 -7.44 11.75 -31.42
N MET A 592 -7.59 10.87 -30.42
CA MET A 592 -6.60 10.71 -29.36
C MET A 592 -5.25 10.18 -29.89
N GLN A 593 -5.27 9.25 -30.85
CA GLN A 593 -4.07 8.74 -31.53
C GLN A 593 -3.26 9.87 -32.18
N VAL A 594 -3.92 10.84 -32.81
CA VAL A 594 -3.22 11.98 -33.43
C VAL A 594 -2.43 12.76 -32.38
N LEU A 595 -3.01 13.04 -31.22
CA LEU A 595 -2.29 13.70 -30.12
C LEU A 595 -1.11 12.85 -29.62
N LEU A 596 -1.37 11.58 -29.28
CA LEU A 596 -0.35 10.68 -28.75
C LEU A 596 0.78 10.47 -29.77
N GLY A 597 0.46 10.39 -31.05
CA GLY A 597 1.42 10.28 -32.15
C GLY A 597 2.31 11.52 -32.28
N ARG A 598 1.75 12.73 -32.09
CA ARG A 598 2.54 13.97 -32.04
C ARG A 598 3.50 14.00 -30.84
N ILE A 599 3.03 13.58 -29.66
CA ILE A 599 3.87 13.48 -28.46
C ILE A 599 4.98 12.43 -28.68
N ALA A 600 4.65 11.27 -29.22
CA ALA A 600 5.61 10.21 -29.53
C ALA A 600 6.64 10.66 -30.58
N ALA A 601 6.22 11.34 -31.64
CA ALA A 601 7.10 11.87 -32.68
C ALA A 601 8.03 13.02 -32.21
N ALA A 602 7.75 13.59 -31.03
CA ALA A 602 8.62 14.54 -30.37
C ALA A 602 9.77 13.85 -29.61
N VAL A 603 9.72 12.54 -29.35
CA VAL A 603 10.82 11.81 -28.70
C VAL A 603 11.96 11.56 -29.70
N LYS A 604 13.20 11.92 -29.32
CA LYS A 604 14.44 11.71 -30.11
C LYS A 604 15.14 10.39 -29.79
#